data_AF-A0A4Q2Z4U5-F1
#
_entry.id   AF-A0A4Q2Z4U5-F1
#
_cell.length_a   1.000
_cell.length_b   1.000
_cell.length_c   1.000
_cell.angle_alpha   90.00
_cell.angle_beta   90.00
_cell.angle_gamma   90.00
#
_symmetry.space_group_name_H-M   'P 1'
#
loop_
_entity.id
_entity.type
_entity.pdbx_description
1 polymer ?
#
loop_
_entity_poly.entity_id
_entity_poly.type
_entity_poly.pdbx_seq_one_letter_code
_entity_poly.pdbx_strand_id
1 'polypeptide(L)'
;MPTISAVFLVLSLVLAVVIGPQTRAWSWGPAMLALGISTAVALPALWKKSWHPSEFAIYALGLLVAGWFAWRAWFSPVRELADADLMLLAGAVGAFVSIRVIQGNKLAESILIWGISLLLLANVAVIAMQVADPAFSPVFRSRASVFPSGFYAHYNEAANY
;
A
#
# COMPACT_ATOMS: atom_id res chain seq x y z
N MET A 1 -4.90 -20.09 4.85
CA MET A 1 -4.77 -18.73 5.44
C MET A 1 -3.85 -17.82 4.60
N PRO A 2 -2.62 -18.22 4.22
CA PRO A 2 -1.73 -17.35 3.43
C PRO A 2 -2.33 -16.86 2.10
N THR A 3 -3.04 -17.73 1.38
CA THR A 3 -3.71 -17.41 0.12
C THR A 3 -4.78 -16.32 0.28
N ILE A 4 -5.58 -16.40 1.35
CA ILE A 4 -6.63 -15.40 1.65
C ILE A 4 -5.97 -14.07 2.00
N SER A 5 -4.92 -14.08 2.82
CA SER A 5 -4.13 -12.88 3.11
C SER A 5 -3.56 -12.27 1.83
N ALA A 6 -2.99 -13.07 0.91
CA ALA A 6 -2.48 -12.58 -0.37
C ALA A 6 -3.58 -11.91 -1.22
N VAL A 7 -4.77 -12.52 -1.33
CA VAL A 7 -5.90 -11.94 -2.07
C VAL A 7 -6.32 -10.60 -1.49
N PHE A 8 -6.49 -10.51 -0.17
CA PHE A 8 -6.88 -9.27 0.49
C PHE A 8 -5.78 -8.20 0.49
N LEU A 9 -4.51 -8.61 0.53
CA LEU A 9 -3.38 -7.70 0.37
C LEU A 9 -3.35 -7.11 -1.05
N VAL A 10 -3.50 -7.93 -2.09
CA VAL A 10 -3.60 -7.46 -3.48
C VAL A 10 -4.82 -6.54 -3.65
N LEU A 11 -5.97 -6.92 -3.09
CA LEU A 11 -7.16 -6.07 -3.11
C LEU A 11 -6.91 -4.72 -2.43
N SER A 12 -6.24 -4.70 -1.28
CA SER A 12 -5.86 -3.46 -0.60
C SER A 12 -4.99 -2.58 -1.50
N LEU A 13 -4.00 -3.15 -2.19
CA LEU A 13 -3.15 -2.40 -3.13
C LEU A 13 -3.96 -1.82 -4.29
N VAL A 14 -4.86 -2.61 -4.90
CA VAL A 14 -5.75 -2.13 -5.96
C VAL A 14 -6.62 -0.97 -5.46
N LEU A 15 -7.24 -1.12 -4.30
CA LEU A 15 -8.10 -0.08 -3.71
C LEU A 15 -7.31 1.17 -3.32
N ALA A 16 -6.07 1.03 -2.83
CA ALA A 16 -5.20 2.16 -2.53
C ALA A 16 -4.87 2.97 -3.80
N VAL A 17 -4.68 2.29 -4.93
CA VAL A 17 -4.41 2.94 -6.22
C VAL A 17 -5.66 3.59 -6.82
N VAL A 18 -6.82 2.93 -6.74
CA VAL A 18 -8.07 3.40 -7.39
C VAL A 18 -8.82 4.42 -6.54
N ILE A 19 -8.83 4.27 -5.21
CA ILE A 19 -9.69 5.04 -4.29
C ILE A 19 -8.86 5.89 -3.32
N GLY A 20 -7.65 5.43 -2.97
CA GLY A 20 -6.72 6.19 -2.13
C GLY A 20 -6.01 7.40 -2.76
N PRO A 21 -6.10 7.76 -4.06
CA PRO A 21 -5.28 8.86 -4.53
C PRO A 21 -5.83 10.23 -4.07
N GLN A 22 -6.94 10.31 -3.35
CA GLN A 22 -7.26 11.56 -2.63
C GLN A 22 -6.39 11.63 -1.37
N THR A 23 -5.67 12.74 -1.16
CA THR A 23 -4.82 12.97 0.04
C THR A 23 -5.58 13.00 1.37
N ARG A 24 -6.91 12.83 1.32
CA ARG A 24 -7.78 12.79 2.49
C ARG A 24 -7.86 11.39 3.06
N ALA A 25 -7.59 11.25 4.36
CA ALA A 25 -7.55 9.98 5.08
C ALA A 25 -8.78 9.07 4.87
N TRP A 26 -9.99 9.63 4.77
CA TRP A 26 -11.23 8.86 4.60
C TRP A 26 -11.33 8.08 3.27
N SER A 27 -10.63 8.52 2.21
CA SER A 27 -10.59 7.82 0.92
C SER A 27 -9.80 6.50 0.98
N TRP A 28 -8.93 6.35 1.98
CA TRP A 28 -8.11 5.15 2.20
C TRP A 28 -8.86 4.05 2.96
N GLY A 29 -10.05 4.34 3.50
CA GLY A 29 -10.85 3.42 4.32
C GLY A 29 -11.03 2.02 3.71
N PRO A 30 -11.48 1.89 2.45
CA PRO A 30 -11.64 0.58 1.81
C PRO A 30 -10.32 -0.20 1.69
N ALA A 31 -9.23 0.48 1.33
CA ALA A 31 -7.92 -0.14 1.23
C ALA A 31 -7.41 -0.60 2.60
N MET A 32 -7.60 0.22 3.64
CA MET A 32 -7.22 -0.10 5.01
C MET A 32 -8.08 -1.24 5.61
N LEU A 33 -9.36 -1.31 5.28
CA LEU A 33 -10.22 -2.44 5.67
C LEU A 33 -9.75 -3.75 5.02
N ALA A 34 -9.46 -3.74 3.72
CA ALA A 34 -8.91 -4.91 3.04
C ALA A 34 -7.56 -5.35 3.64
N LEU A 35 -6.69 -4.39 3.98
CA LEU A 35 -5.44 -4.67 4.67
C LEU A 35 -5.66 -5.24 6.08
N GLY A 36 -6.64 -4.71 6.81
CA GLY A 36 -7.04 -5.20 8.13
C GLY A 36 -7.48 -6.65 8.07
N ILE A 37 -8.30 -7.02 7.08
CA ILE A 37 -8.72 -8.41 6.86
C ILE A 37 -7.51 -9.29 6.51
N SER A 38 -6.64 -8.84 5.60
CA SER A 38 -5.41 -9.57 5.27
C SER A 38 -4.58 -9.85 6.52
N THR A 39 -4.37 -8.83 7.34
CA THR A 39 -3.57 -8.90 8.57
C THR A 39 -4.22 -9.82 9.60
N ALA A 40 -5.53 -9.70 9.83
CA ALA A 40 -6.28 -10.53 10.76
C ALA A 40 -6.22 -12.02 10.40
N VAL A 41 -6.30 -12.34 9.11
CA VAL A 41 -6.17 -13.73 8.62
C VAL A 41 -4.72 -14.22 8.67
N ALA A 42 -3.74 -13.33 8.57
CA ALA A 42 -2.32 -13.67 8.67
C ALA A 42 -1.88 -13.95 10.13
N LEU A 43 -2.40 -13.21 11.11
CA LEU A 43 -1.97 -13.27 12.52
C LEU A 43 -1.88 -14.69 13.11
N PRO A 44 -2.90 -15.57 12.99
CA PRO A 44 -2.82 -16.93 13.55
C PRO A 44 -1.68 -17.78 12.98
N ALA A 45 -1.34 -17.58 11.71
CA ALA A 45 -0.24 -18.28 11.06
C ALA A 45 1.12 -17.70 11.45
N LEU A 46 1.20 -16.37 11.62
CA LEU A 46 2.42 -15.71 12.06
C LEU A 46 2.81 -16.13 13.49
N TRP A 47 1.85 -16.23 14.41
CA TRP A 47 2.12 -16.67 15.79
C TRP A 47 2.67 -18.08 15.90
N LYS A 48 2.36 -18.95 14.93
CA LYS A 48 2.87 -20.33 14.88
C LYS A 48 4.23 -20.43 14.19
N LYS A 49 4.70 -19.36 13.56
CA LYS A 49 5.96 -19.35 12.81
C LYS A 49 7.13 -19.27 13.79
N SER A 50 8.05 -20.22 13.71
CA SER A 50 9.30 -20.18 14.46
C SER A 50 10.20 -19.05 13.95
N TRP A 51 10.85 -18.36 14.87
CA TRP A 51 11.86 -17.37 14.52
C TRP A 51 13.11 -18.05 13.98
N HIS A 52 13.64 -17.52 12.87
CA HIS A 52 14.93 -17.92 12.32
C HIS A 52 15.92 -16.76 12.38
N PRO A 53 17.17 -16.96 12.86
CA PRO A 53 18.18 -15.90 12.95
C PRO A 53 18.47 -15.21 11.61
N SER A 54 18.35 -15.92 10.49
CA SER A 54 18.50 -15.38 9.14
C SER A 54 17.48 -14.27 8.79
N GLU A 55 16.40 -14.16 9.56
CA GLU A 55 15.34 -13.18 9.34
C GLU A 55 15.54 -11.90 10.16
N PHE A 56 16.57 -11.85 11.02
CA PHE A 56 16.84 -10.72 11.93
C PHE A 56 16.85 -9.38 11.19
N ALA A 57 17.55 -9.29 10.05
CA ALA A 57 17.67 -8.04 9.29
C ALA A 57 16.29 -7.51 8.83
N ILE A 58 15.38 -8.40 8.44
CA ILE A 58 14.03 -8.03 8.00
C ILE A 58 13.20 -7.51 9.18
N TYR A 59 13.31 -8.15 10.35
CA TYR A 59 12.64 -7.67 11.57
C TYR A 59 13.22 -6.34 12.06
N ALA A 60 14.54 -6.18 12.03
CA ALA A 60 15.20 -4.94 12.39
C ALA A 60 14.77 -3.79 11.47
N LEU A 61 14.74 -4.02 10.16
CA LEU A 61 14.23 -3.04 9.20
C LEU A 61 12.76 -2.70 9.46
N GLY A 62 11.92 -3.71 9.69
CA GLY A 62 10.51 -3.50 10.03
C GLY A 62 10.32 -2.65 11.29
N LEU A 63 11.11 -2.91 12.34
CA LEU A 63 11.10 -2.12 13.58
C LEU A 63 11.60 -0.69 13.35
N LEU A 64 12.64 -0.50 12.53
CA LEU A 64 13.14 0.83 12.18
C LEU A 64 12.09 1.65 11.43
N VAL A 65 11.40 1.04 10.44
CA VAL A 65 10.33 1.69 9.69
C VAL A 65 9.14 2.03 10.59
N ALA A 66 8.71 1.08 11.43
CA ALA A 66 7.62 1.31 12.37
C ALA A 66 7.97 2.41 13.39
N GLY A 67 9.19 2.35 13.93
CA GLY A 67 9.72 3.35 14.87
C GLY A 67 9.82 4.73 14.23
N TRP A 68 10.22 4.82 12.96
CA TRP A 68 10.28 6.08 12.21
C TRP A 68 8.91 6.75 12.07
N PHE A 69 7.88 6.00 11.64
CA PHE A 69 6.52 6.56 11.53
C PHE A 69 5.93 6.91 12.89
N ALA A 70 6.12 6.07 13.92
CA ALA A 70 5.67 6.36 15.27
C ALA A 70 6.34 7.61 15.85
N TRP A 71 7.65 7.76 15.64
CA TRP A 71 8.40 8.95 16.05
C TRP A 71 7.87 10.20 15.35
N ARG A 72 7.70 10.15 14.02
CA ARG A 72 7.16 11.28 13.25
C ARG A 72 5.76 11.69 13.72
N ALA A 73 4.87 10.71 13.94
CA ALA A 73 3.52 10.98 14.43
C ALA A 73 3.55 11.64 15.83
N TRP A 74 4.42 11.17 16.72
CA TRP A 74 4.54 11.68 18.09
C TRP A 74 5.02 13.14 18.15
N PHE A 75 5.98 13.51 17.32
CA PHE A 75 6.54 14.87 17.27
C PHE A 75 5.83 15.80 16.28
N SER A 76 4.73 15.36 15.67
CA SER A 76 4.04 16.17 14.69
C SER A 76 3.36 17.38 15.35
N PRO A 77 3.63 18.62 14.88
CA PRO A 77 2.93 19.80 15.37
C PRO A 77 1.50 19.94 14.81
N VAL A 78 1.16 19.15 13.79
CA VAL A 78 -0.13 19.18 13.09
C VAL A 78 -0.81 17.81 13.23
N ARG A 79 -2.05 17.81 13.71
CA ARG A 79 -2.79 16.58 14.00
C ARG A 79 -3.04 15.75 12.73
N GLU A 80 -3.39 16.41 11.65
CA GLU A 80 -3.70 15.77 10.36
C GLU A 80 -2.48 15.03 9.79
N LEU A 81 -1.27 15.58 10.00
CA LEU A 81 -0.02 14.92 9.61
C LEU A 81 0.30 13.73 10.52
N ALA A 82 0.01 13.84 11.82
CA ALA A 82 0.17 12.74 12.77
C ALA A 82 -0.76 11.57 12.40
N ASP A 83 -2.02 11.85 12.08
CA ASP A 83 -3.02 10.85 11.69
C ASP A 83 -2.61 10.16 10.37
N ALA A 84 -2.06 10.92 9.41
CA ALA A 84 -1.51 10.35 8.17
C ALA A 84 -0.31 9.43 8.45
N ASP A 85 0.60 9.82 9.35
CA ASP A 85 1.76 9.00 9.74
C ASP A 85 1.34 7.73 10.50
N LEU A 86 0.30 7.79 11.34
CA LEU A 86 -0.28 6.60 11.99
C LEU A 86 -0.95 5.66 10.98
N MET A 87 -1.59 6.21 9.94
CA MET A 87 -2.16 5.40 8.87
C MET A 87 -1.07 4.70 8.03
N LEU A 88 0.04 5.40 7.75
CA LEU A 88 1.21 4.81 7.10
C LEU A 88 1.86 3.73 7.98
N LEU A 89 1.96 3.95 9.29
CA LEU A 89 2.42 2.96 10.25
C LEU A 89 1.55 1.69 10.21
N ALA A 90 0.23 1.85 10.29
CA ALA A 90 -0.71 0.74 10.20
C ALA A 90 -0.59 0.00 8.86
N GLY A 91 -0.45 0.75 7.76
CA GLY A 91 -0.19 0.24 6.42
C GLY A 91 1.09 -0.62 6.36
N ALA A 92 2.19 -0.07 6.84
CA ALA A 92 3.50 -0.74 6.84
C ALA A 92 3.49 -2.02 7.70
N VAL A 93 2.95 -1.96 8.91
CA VAL A 93 2.88 -3.11 9.82
C VAL A 93 1.94 -4.19 9.26
N GLY A 94 0.76 -3.81 8.76
CA GLY A 94 -0.19 -4.77 8.18
C GLY A 94 0.36 -5.47 6.94
N ALA A 95 1.02 -4.71 6.05
CA ALA A 95 1.69 -5.28 4.88
C ALA A 95 2.83 -6.22 5.28
N PHE A 96 3.67 -5.81 6.25
CA PHE A 96 4.75 -6.62 6.77
C PHE A 96 4.23 -7.96 7.32
N VAL A 97 3.24 -7.93 8.22
CA VAL A 97 2.63 -9.14 8.81
C VAL A 97 2.07 -10.07 7.72
N SER A 98 1.34 -9.50 6.76
CA SER A 98 0.73 -10.25 5.66
C SER A 98 1.80 -10.95 4.79
N ILE A 99 2.83 -10.21 4.35
CA ILE A 99 3.92 -10.75 3.52
C ILE A 99 4.68 -11.86 4.23
N ARG A 100 4.92 -11.73 5.55
CA ARG A 100 5.66 -12.72 6.33
C ARG A 100 4.97 -14.09 6.43
N VAL A 101 3.64 -14.09 6.30
CA VAL A 101 2.82 -15.31 6.27
C VAL A 101 2.66 -15.86 4.86
N ILE A 102 2.70 -14.99 3.85
CA ILE A 102 2.69 -15.37 2.44
C ILE A 102 3.99 -16.10 2.07
N GLN A 103 5.13 -15.63 2.60
CA GLN A 103 6.44 -16.21 2.34
C GLN A 103 6.48 -17.71 2.66
N GLY A 104 6.94 -18.51 1.70
CA GLY A 104 7.03 -19.97 1.78
C GLY A 104 5.79 -20.70 1.27
N ASN A 105 4.71 -19.99 0.90
CA ASN A 105 3.54 -20.58 0.25
C ASN A 105 3.51 -20.20 -1.24
N LYS A 106 3.87 -21.15 -2.12
CA LYS A 106 3.99 -20.94 -3.58
C LYS A 106 2.75 -20.29 -4.21
N LEU A 107 1.54 -20.72 -3.82
CA LEU A 107 0.31 -20.17 -4.39
C LEU A 107 0.08 -18.72 -3.93
N ALA A 108 0.22 -18.45 -2.63
CA ALA A 108 0.05 -17.11 -2.08
C ALA A 108 1.09 -16.12 -2.62
N GLU A 109 2.35 -16.56 -2.74
CA GLU A 109 3.43 -15.79 -3.37
C GLU A 109 3.11 -15.49 -4.83
N SER A 110 2.66 -16.50 -5.59
CA SER A 110 2.26 -16.31 -6.98
C SER A 110 1.12 -15.28 -7.13
N ILE A 111 0.09 -15.36 -6.27
CA ILE A 111 -1.00 -14.36 -6.25
C ILE A 111 -0.46 -12.96 -5.98
N LEU A 112 0.41 -12.80 -4.98
CA LEU A 112 0.98 -11.50 -4.64
C LEU A 112 1.85 -10.94 -5.78
N ILE A 113 2.74 -11.76 -6.34
CA ILE A 113 3.62 -11.38 -7.45
C ILE A 113 2.81 -11.00 -8.68
N TRP A 114 1.85 -11.82 -9.08
CA TRP A 114 0.97 -11.52 -10.22
C TRP A 114 0.12 -10.29 -9.96
N GLY A 115 -0.42 -10.13 -8.75
CA GLY A 115 -1.18 -8.95 -8.36
C GLY A 115 -0.38 -7.66 -8.50
N ILE A 116 0.84 -7.62 -7.97
CA ILE A 116 1.75 -6.47 -8.11
C ILE A 116 2.16 -6.26 -9.57
N SER A 117 2.45 -7.34 -10.31
CA SER A 117 2.85 -7.25 -11.71
C SER A 117 1.74 -6.69 -12.60
N LEU A 118 0.49 -7.14 -12.38
CA LEU A 118 -0.68 -6.62 -13.10
C LEU A 118 -0.96 -5.15 -12.76
N LEU A 119 -0.82 -4.77 -11.49
CA LEU A 119 -0.90 -3.36 -11.07
C LEU A 119 0.16 -2.50 -11.75
N LEU A 120 1.40 -2.98 -11.82
CA LEU A 120 2.49 -2.29 -12.51
C LEU A 120 2.19 -2.15 -14.02
N LEU A 121 1.76 -3.23 -14.67
CA LEU A 121 1.40 -3.21 -16.09
C LEU A 121 0.25 -2.23 -16.37
N ALA A 122 -0.79 -2.24 -15.53
CA ALA A 122 -1.88 -1.29 -15.63
C ALA A 122 -1.39 0.15 -15.44
N ASN A 123 -0.46 0.39 -14.51
CA ASN A 123 0.12 1.72 -14.30
C ASN A 123 0.93 2.20 -15.51
N VAL A 124 1.71 1.32 -16.13
CA VAL A 124 2.45 1.61 -17.37
C VAL A 124 1.48 1.90 -18.53
N ALA A 125 0.39 1.16 -18.66
CA ALA A 125 -0.64 1.41 -19.67
C ALA A 125 -1.27 2.80 -19.49
N VAL A 126 -1.59 3.19 -18.24
CA VAL A 126 -2.07 4.55 -17.95
C VAL A 126 -1.02 5.59 -18.32
N ILE A 127 0.24 5.40 -17.97
CA ILE A 127 1.34 6.31 -18.36
C ILE A 127 1.39 6.47 -19.88
N ALA A 128 1.32 5.36 -20.64
CA ALA A 128 1.34 5.41 -22.10
C ALA A 128 0.15 6.21 -22.66
N MET A 129 -1.06 6.03 -22.10
CA MET A 129 -2.23 6.82 -22.47
C MET A 129 -2.04 8.30 -22.13
N GLN A 130 -1.46 8.62 -20.97
CA GLN A 130 -1.18 10.00 -20.55
C GLN A 130 -0.14 10.70 -21.42
N VAL A 131 0.79 9.95 -22.03
CA VAL A 131 1.74 10.50 -23.01
C VAL A 131 1.06 10.81 -24.34
N ALA A 132 0.12 9.96 -24.78
CA ALA A 132 -0.62 10.16 -26.02
C ALA A 132 -1.70 11.26 -25.88
N ASP A 133 -2.37 11.31 -24.73
CA ASP A 133 -3.37 12.30 -24.38
C ASP A 133 -3.08 12.82 -22.95
N PRO A 134 -2.44 14.01 -22.82
CA PRO A 134 -2.17 14.61 -21.52
C PRO A 134 -3.42 14.90 -20.67
N ALA A 135 -4.60 15.01 -21.28
CA ALA A 135 -5.85 15.20 -20.55
C ALA A 135 -6.40 13.88 -19.96
N PHE A 136 -5.89 12.72 -20.39
CA PHE A 136 -6.32 11.43 -19.90
C PHE A 136 -6.06 11.30 -18.39
N SER A 137 -7.13 11.02 -17.66
CA SER A 137 -7.13 10.85 -16.22
C SER A 137 -8.12 9.75 -15.82
N PRO A 138 -7.63 8.54 -15.49
CA PRO A 138 -8.51 7.39 -15.29
C PRO A 138 -9.30 7.45 -13.98
N VAL A 139 -8.80 8.17 -12.98
CA VAL A 139 -9.39 8.24 -11.63
C VAL A 139 -9.93 9.64 -11.32
N PHE A 140 -9.25 10.69 -11.78
CA PHE A 140 -9.62 12.08 -11.49
C PHE A 140 -10.35 12.73 -12.64
N ARG A 141 -11.16 13.75 -12.33
CA ARG A 141 -11.85 14.55 -13.34
C ARG A 141 -10.91 15.30 -14.27
N SER A 142 -9.74 15.71 -13.77
CA SER A 142 -8.75 16.48 -14.52
C SER A 142 -7.36 16.32 -13.90
N ARG A 143 -6.32 16.67 -14.65
CA ARG A 143 -4.93 16.73 -14.19
C ARG A 143 -4.39 18.14 -14.33
N ALA A 144 -3.65 18.62 -13.33
CA ALA A 144 -3.02 19.94 -13.39
C ALA A 144 -1.78 19.97 -14.29
N SER A 145 -1.07 18.84 -14.37
CA SER A 145 0.24 18.75 -15.00
C SER A 145 0.19 17.83 -16.20
N VAL A 146 0.90 18.26 -17.25
CA VAL A 146 1.12 17.53 -18.50
C VAL A 146 2.00 16.29 -18.27
N PHE A 147 2.84 16.28 -17.22
CA PHE A 147 3.75 15.17 -16.95
C PHE A 147 3.01 13.90 -16.51
N PRO A 148 3.29 12.74 -17.13
CA PRO A 148 2.63 11.48 -16.80
C PRO A 148 2.98 11.02 -15.38
N SER A 149 1.96 10.52 -14.68
CA SER A 149 2.04 10.13 -13.26
C SER A 149 1.37 8.78 -12.99
N GLY A 150 0.90 8.10 -14.04
CA GLY A 150 0.16 6.84 -13.92
C GLY A 150 -1.14 7.03 -13.14
N PHE A 151 -1.49 6.02 -12.34
CA PHE A 151 -2.64 6.08 -11.44
C PHE A 151 -2.48 7.11 -10.31
N TYR A 152 -1.26 7.57 -10.03
CA TYR A 152 -0.96 8.53 -8.97
C TYR A 152 -1.08 9.99 -9.44
N ALA A 153 -2.07 10.28 -10.28
CA ALA A 153 -2.33 11.63 -10.80
C ALA A 153 -2.72 12.68 -9.75
N HIS A 154 -2.89 12.28 -8.49
CA HIS A 154 -3.12 13.17 -7.36
C HIS A 154 -1.93 14.05 -7.01
N TYR A 155 -0.69 13.61 -7.26
CA TYR A 155 0.49 14.48 -7.14
C TYR A 155 0.39 15.69 -8.07
N ASN A 156 -0.35 15.54 -9.17
CA ASN A 156 -0.62 16.62 -10.10
C ASN A 156 -1.87 17.41 -9.69
N GLU A 157 -2.96 16.78 -9.26
CA GLU A 157 -4.20 17.49 -8.86
C GLU A 157 -4.04 18.36 -7.61
N ALA A 158 -3.30 17.90 -6.60
CA ALA A 158 -3.04 18.66 -5.37
C ALA A 158 -2.01 19.79 -5.55
N ALA A 159 -1.26 19.84 -6.66
CA ALA A 159 -0.38 20.97 -6.97
C ALA A 159 -1.15 22.25 -7.35
N ASN A 160 -2.47 22.16 -7.57
CA ASN A 160 -3.34 23.30 -7.86
C ASN A 160 -3.89 24.03 -6.62
N TYR A 161 -3.59 23.55 -5.40
CA TYR A 161 -4.12 24.11 -4.15
C TYR A 161 -3.02 24.43 -3.14
#